data_AF-A0A4Y9FQ88-F1
#
_entry.id   AF-A0A4Y9FQ88-F1
#
_cell.length_a   1.000
_cell.length_b   1.000
_cell.length_c   1.000
_cell.angle_alpha   90.00
_cell.angle_beta   90.00
_cell.angle_gamma   90.00
#
_symmetry.space_group_name_H-M   'P 1'
#
loop_
_entity.id
_entity.type
_entity.pdbx_description
1 polymer ?
#
loop_
_entity_poly.entity_id
_entity_poly.type
_entity_poly.pdbx_seq_one_letter_code
_entity_poly.pdbx_strand_id
1 'polypeptide(L)'
;MPGERPGIADARALAERLARADDAELAALLGRRRVPANANWHDFFDAAEALLAPESVARAVTELPRDALADLAAGTGPERLGLTDAAGVPYAPVRAALGPVLPERTPPSEPTPAGDEATAHAAERAFTATSAVADLLLMTLRTPVTRVGTGAVGAADRRRMVQEEIVRDADDADDLVALAEAAGLVAASDRHWLATPAGADWIRESSGERWTRLVIALREALPAGVRTADGGWIDPALWLDAYPLDPSWPARAERWRRLMRLTGLVTEGDAALWDAEPAWATSLRRGGEPDTGALVTLLPHEVDKVFLQNDLTAISPGPLAPALDVRLQNIALRESHAQASSYRFTEPSIAGAMSAGETAESILEFLSSLSLTGVPQPLEYLIHRIAERHGLVRVSQDTRNGHTIVSSRDEGVLETIAVDQALRALGLVPVDGRTLRTRASREAVYWALADAKYPVVALDEEGGSETLDRHRLASEPAEPDAPSRYASLIQVLRAAHNGDADAAWLERELETAVRAKSVLEVDVALPDGSTRTFTLEATGLGGGRLRGRDRGADVERTLPVKSITSVRQA
;
A
#
# COMPACT_ATOMS: atom_id res chain seq x y z
N MET A 1 -50.41 20.01 4.34
CA MET A 1 -49.15 19.28 4.57
C MET A 1 -48.28 19.36 3.33
N PRO A 2 -47.64 20.50 3.01
CA PRO A 2 -46.63 20.52 1.96
C PRO A 2 -45.31 20.06 2.57
N GLY A 3 -44.78 18.97 2.04
CA GLY A 3 -43.56 18.36 2.51
C GLY A 3 -42.39 19.31 2.32
N GLU A 4 -41.71 19.60 3.41
CA GLU A 4 -40.31 20.03 3.46
C GLU A 4 -39.52 19.30 2.36
N ARG A 5 -38.77 20.03 1.52
CA ARG A 5 -37.96 19.40 0.48
C ARG A 5 -37.09 18.32 1.13
N PRO A 6 -37.21 17.04 0.74
CA PRO A 6 -36.66 15.92 1.51
C PRO A 6 -35.13 16.03 1.74
N GLY A 7 -34.40 16.76 0.89
CA GLY A 7 -32.96 16.97 1.07
C GLY A 7 -32.55 17.88 2.23
N ILE A 8 -33.36 18.87 2.63
CA ILE A 8 -32.99 19.81 3.71
C ILE A 8 -33.17 19.15 5.08
N ALA A 9 -34.28 18.42 5.27
CA ALA A 9 -34.56 17.66 6.48
C ALA A 9 -33.49 16.57 6.73
N ASP A 10 -33.11 15.84 5.68
CA ASP A 10 -32.05 14.83 5.74
C ASP A 10 -30.68 15.45 6.08
N ALA A 11 -30.35 16.61 5.52
CA ALA A 11 -29.11 17.32 5.82
C ALA A 11 -29.06 17.79 7.28
N ARG A 12 -30.16 18.31 7.81
CA ARG A 12 -30.27 18.68 9.23
C ARG A 12 -30.12 17.46 10.14
N ALA A 13 -30.85 16.39 9.88
CA ALA A 13 -30.79 15.16 10.66
C ALA A 13 -29.37 14.57 10.68
N LEU A 14 -28.67 14.60 9.53
CA LEU A 14 -27.28 14.18 9.46
C LEU A 14 -26.36 15.13 10.22
N ALA A 15 -26.50 16.45 10.08
CA ALA A 15 -25.66 17.44 10.77
C ALA A 15 -25.69 17.26 12.29
N GLU A 16 -26.88 17.05 12.87
CA GLU A 16 -27.02 16.78 14.30
C GLU A 16 -26.34 15.48 14.74
N ARG A 17 -26.33 14.47 13.87
CA ARG A 17 -25.62 13.20 14.17
C ARG A 17 -24.12 13.35 14.05
N LEU A 18 -23.62 14.07 13.05
CA LEU A 18 -22.19 14.40 12.94
C LEU A 18 -21.70 15.19 14.17
N ALA A 19 -22.52 16.11 14.68
CA ALA A 19 -22.19 16.87 15.87
C ALA A 19 -22.08 16.01 17.15
N ARG A 20 -22.82 14.91 17.24
CA ARG A 20 -22.82 13.97 18.38
C ARG A 20 -21.79 12.84 18.26
N ALA A 21 -21.40 12.48 17.04
CA ALA A 21 -20.37 11.48 16.78
C ALA A 21 -19.04 11.91 17.40
N ASP A 22 -18.21 10.97 17.84
CA ASP A 22 -16.88 11.31 18.35
C ASP A 22 -15.89 11.67 17.21
N ASP A 23 -14.72 12.20 17.56
CA ASP A 23 -13.74 12.64 16.57
C ASP A 23 -13.14 11.48 15.76
N ALA A 24 -13.07 10.27 16.33
CA ALA A 24 -12.59 9.08 15.64
C ALA A 24 -13.61 8.57 14.62
N GLU A 25 -14.90 8.55 14.98
CA GLU A 25 -16.03 8.24 14.10
C GLU A 25 -16.13 9.23 12.94
N LEU A 26 -15.98 10.53 13.23
CA LEU A 26 -15.92 11.56 12.20
C LEU A 26 -14.72 11.35 11.27
N ALA A 27 -13.51 11.19 11.82
CA ALA A 27 -12.32 10.96 11.01
C ALA A 27 -12.45 9.71 10.12
N ALA A 28 -13.00 8.62 10.66
CA ALA A 28 -13.28 7.40 9.91
C ALA A 28 -14.33 7.60 8.81
N LEU A 29 -15.38 8.39 9.07
CA LEU A 29 -16.34 8.78 8.03
C LEU A 29 -15.66 9.60 6.93
N LEU A 30 -14.93 10.65 7.28
CA LEU A 30 -14.28 11.55 6.33
C LEU A 30 -13.26 10.80 5.46
N GLY A 31 -12.49 9.89 6.07
CA GLY A 31 -11.56 9.00 5.37
C GLY A 31 -12.28 8.07 4.39
N ARG A 32 -13.32 7.35 4.83
CA ARG A 32 -14.13 6.48 3.96
C ARG A 32 -14.78 7.24 2.81
N ARG A 33 -15.20 8.49 3.05
CA ARG A 33 -15.83 9.35 2.05
C ARG A 33 -14.83 10.10 1.17
N ARG A 34 -13.52 9.88 1.38
CA ARG A 34 -12.40 10.53 0.68
C ARG A 34 -12.55 12.05 0.66
N VAL A 35 -12.95 12.62 1.80
CA VAL A 35 -13.06 14.07 1.95
C VAL A 35 -11.64 14.65 1.98
N PRO A 36 -11.35 15.72 1.22
CA PRO A 36 -10.08 16.43 1.33
C PRO A 36 -9.92 17.00 2.75
N ALA A 37 -8.75 16.81 3.38
CA ALA A 37 -8.49 17.32 4.73
C ALA A 37 -8.61 18.86 4.83
N ASN A 38 -8.45 19.55 3.69
CA ASN A 38 -8.62 20.99 3.53
C ASN A 38 -9.98 21.39 2.94
N ALA A 39 -11.02 20.55 3.12
CA ALA A 39 -12.37 20.89 2.69
C ALA A 39 -12.83 22.22 3.33
N ASN A 40 -13.44 23.09 2.53
CA ASN A 40 -13.89 24.41 2.97
C ASN A 40 -15.28 24.34 3.63
N TRP A 41 -15.41 23.55 4.70
CA TRP A 41 -16.64 23.41 5.47
C TRP A 41 -16.54 24.23 6.76
N HIS A 42 -17.56 25.05 7.03
CA HIS A 42 -17.55 25.96 8.17
C HIS A 42 -18.33 25.40 9.37
N ASP A 43 -19.28 24.51 9.14
CA ASP A 43 -20.11 23.87 10.18
C ASP A 43 -20.55 22.45 9.78
N PHE A 44 -21.23 21.74 10.69
CA PHE A 44 -21.72 20.38 10.44
C PHE A 44 -22.82 20.32 9.36
N PHE A 45 -23.45 21.44 9.01
CA PHE A 45 -24.45 21.49 7.95
C PHE A 45 -23.78 21.50 6.57
N ASP A 46 -22.74 22.32 6.38
CA ASP A 46 -21.89 22.29 5.18
C ASP A 46 -21.36 20.87 4.93
N ALA A 47 -20.91 20.19 5.99
CA ALA A 47 -20.46 18.81 5.94
C ALA A 47 -21.59 17.84 5.54
N ALA A 48 -22.78 17.98 6.14
CA ALA A 48 -23.93 17.14 5.85
C ALA A 48 -24.43 17.31 4.40
N GLU A 49 -24.55 18.55 3.90
CA GLU A 49 -24.93 18.83 2.51
C GLU A 49 -23.92 18.23 1.53
N ALA A 50 -22.61 18.39 1.79
CA ALA A 50 -21.56 17.83 0.94
C ALA A 50 -21.53 16.30 0.97
N LEU A 51 -21.84 15.68 2.10
CA LEU A 51 -21.95 14.21 2.24
C LEU A 51 -23.21 13.66 1.57
N LEU A 52 -24.30 14.42 1.54
CA LEU A 52 -25.55 14.04 0.88
C LEU A 52 -25.63 14.45 -0.59
N ALA A 53 -24.64 15.20 -1.09
CA ALA A 53 -24.54 15.55 -2.49
C ALA A 53 -24.55 14.29 -3.39
N PRO A 54 -25.25 14.29 -4.53
CA PRO A 54 -25.43 13.09 -5.36
C PRO A 54 -24.14 12.37 -5.74
N GLU A 55 -23.09 13.10 -6.10
CA GLU A 55 -21.78 12.52 -6.47
C GLU A 55 -21.07 11.85 -5.28
N SER A 56 -21.19 12.47 -4.10
CA SER A 56 -20.63 11.96 -2.84
C SER A 56 -21.34 10.66 -2.46
N VAL A 57 -22.67 10.66 -2.50
CA VAL A 57 -23.50 9.50 -2.21
C VAL A 57 -23.27 8.38 -3.22
N ALA A 58 -23.27 8.68 -4.52
CA ALA A 58 -23.03 7.70 -5.58
C ALA A 58 -21.68 7.00 -5.38
N ARG A 59 -20.60 7.76 -5.12
CA ARG A 59 -19.29 7.16 -4.82
C ARG A 59 -19.34 6.23 -3.63
N ALA A 60 -19.96 6.66 -2.54
CA ALA A 60 -20.02 5.86 -1.33
C ALA A 60 -20.86 4.59 -1.49
N VAL A 61 -21.97 4.66 -2.21
CA VAL A 61 -22.84 3.52 -2.51
C VAL A 61 -22.15 2.54 -3.47
N THR A 62 -21.45 3.04 -4.50
CA THR A 62 -20.65 2.23 -5.43
C THR A 62 -19.56 1.42 -4.72
N GLU A 63 -18.98 1.96 -3.65
CA GLU A 63 -17.92 1.30 -2.86
C GLU A 63 -18.47 0.31 -1.82
N LEU A 64 -19.79 0.13 -1.71
CA LEU A 64 -20.36 -0.83 -0.76
C LEU A 64 -20.37 -2.26 -1.32
N PRO A 65 -20.00 -3.26 -0.48
CA PRO A 65 -20.22 -4.66 -0.80
C PRO A 65 -21.69 -5.02 -1.05
N ARG A 66 -21.94 -6.10 -1.80
CA ARG A 66 -23.26 -6.69 -2.06
C ARG A 66 -24.13 -6.78 -0.81
N ASP A 67 -23.63 -7.39 0.26
CA ASP A 67 -24.42 -7.58 1.49
C ASP A 67 -24.69 -6.26 2.22
N ALA A 68 -23.74 -5.33 2.16
CA ALA A 68 -23.92 -3.98 2.70
C ALA A 68 -24.99 -3.19 1.94
N LEU A 69 -25.07 -3.38 0.61
CA LEU A 69 -26.12 -2.80 -0.22
C LEU A 69 -27.49 -3.40 0.10
N ALA A 70 -27.57 -4.73 0.26
CA ALA A 70 -28.81 -5.41 0.64
C ALA A 70 -29.31 -4.96 2.02
N ASP A 71 -28.40 -4.84 3.00
CA ASP A 71 -28.71 -4.35 4.34
C ASP A 71 -29.16 -2.88 4.34
N LEU A 72 -28.50 -2.04 3.54
CA LEU A 72 -28.86 -0.64 3.38
C LEU A 72 -30.22 -0.50 2.71
N ALA A 73 -30.51 -1.30 1.67
CA ALA A 73 -31.79 -1.32 0.98
C ALA A 73 -32.96 -1.70 1.91
N ALA A 74 -32.74 -2.71 2.74
CA ALA A 74 -33.75 -3.25 3.64
C ALA A 74 -33.91 -2.44 4.93
N GLY A 75 -32.97 -1.54 5.25
CA GLY A 75 -32.92 -0.84 6.54
C GLY A 75 -32.65 -1.79 7.72
N THR A 76 -32.00 -2.93 7.46
CA THR A 76 -31.74 -4.00 8.45
C THR A 76 -30.28 -4.08 8.88
N GLY A 77 -29.42 -3.23 8.32
CA GLY A 77 -28.00 -3.16 8.63
C GLY A 77 -27.66 -2.33 9.87
N PRO A 78 -26.38 -2.35 10.30
CA PRO A 78 -25.91 -1.41 11.30
C PRO A 78 -26.10 0.03 10.81
N GLU A 79 -26.31 0.95 11.74
CA GLU A 79 -26.33 2.38 11.48
C GLU A 79 -25.06 2.79 10.71
N ARG A 80 -25.24 3.41 9.54
CA ARG A 80 -24.15 3.94 8.71
C ARG A 80 -24.21 5.45 8.74
N LEU A 81 -23.38 6.07 9.57
CA LEU A 81 -23.23 7.52 9.63
C LEU A 81 -22.95 8.07 8.21
N GLY A 82 -23.71 9.08 7.79
CA GLY A 82 -23.63 9.68 6.45
C GLY A 82 -24.40 8.97 5.33
N LEU A 83 -25.09 7.85 5.60
CA LEU A 83 -25.91 7.13 4.61
C LEU A 83 -27.34 6.81 5.09
N THR A 84 -27.48 6.52 6.38
CA THR A 84 -28.76 6.20 7.04
C THR A 84 -29.04 7.21 8.13
N ASP A 85 -30.28 7.34 8.59
CA ASP A 85 -30.66 8.04 9.82
C ASP A 85 -30.38 7.18 11.09
N ALA A 86 -30.81 7.64 12.27
CA ALA A 86 -30.62 6.91 13.54
C ALA A 86 -31.46 5.64 13.65
N ALA A 87 -32.49 5.47 12.80
CA ALA A 87 -33.30 4.26 12.74
C ALA A 87 -32.79 3.26 11.68
N GLY A 88 -31.65 3.55 11.03
CA GLY A 88 -31.09 2.73 9.96
C GLY A 88 -31.77 2.95 8.60
N VAL A 89 -32.67 3.92 8.46
CA VAL A 89 -33.36 4.21 7.21
C VAL A 89 -32.44 5.05 6.31
N PRO A 90 -32.19 4.66 5.05
CA PRO A 90 -31.32 5.44 4.17
C PRO A 90 -31.89 6.82 3.87
N TYR A 91 -31.07 7.87 3.83
CA TYR A 91 -31.52 9.22 3.44
C TYR A 91 -32.06 9.24 2.00
N ALA A 92 -32.89 10.22 1.65
CA ALA A 92 -33.50 10.31 0.33
C ALA A 92 -32.49 10.30 -0.84
N PRO A 93 -31.36 11.04 -0.79
CA PRO A 93 -30.33 10.95 -1.83
C PRO A 93 -29.71 9.55 -1.96
N VAL A 94 -29.63 8.81 -0.85
CA VAL A 94 -29.07 7.45 -0.79
C VAL A 94 -30.04 6.45 -1.42
N ARG A 95 -31.33 6.53 -1.09
CA ARG A 95 -32.37 5.72 -1.75
C ARG A 95 -32.42 5.98 -3.26
N ALA A 96 -32.25 7.24 -3.67
CA ALA A 96 -32.20 7.60 -5.09
C ALA A 96 -30.97 6.98 -5.79
N ALA A 97 -29.80 6.98 -5.14
CA ALA A 97 -28.57 6.39 -5.68
C ALA A 97 -28.60 4.86 -5.75
N LEU A 98 -29.28 4.19 -4.80
CA LEU A 98 -29.45 2.74 -4.79
C LEU A 98 -30.31 2.23 -5.97
N GLY A 99 -31.26 3.03 -6.43
CA GLY A 99 -32.16 2.64 -7.51
C GLY A 99 -33.18 1.55 -7.12
N PRO A 100 -34.02 1.10 -8.07
CA PRO A 100 -35.14 0.20 -7.80
C PRO A 100 -34.78 -1.29 -7.75
N VAL A 101 -33.64 -1.69 -8.31
CA VAL A 101 -33.20 -3.09 -8.38
C VAL A 101 -31.88 -3.19 -7.64
N LEU A 102 -31.92 -3.80 -6.46
CA LEU A 102 -30.76 -4.01 -5.61
C LEU A 102 -30.42 -5.51 -5.55
N PRO A 103 -29.13 -5.84 -5.42
CA PRO A 103 -28.70 -7.22 -5.38
C PRO A 103 -29.23 -7.91 -4.12
N GLU A 104 -29.61 -9.18 -4.26
CA GLU A 104 -29.84 -10.04 -3.10
C GLU A 104 -28.54 -10.25 -2.31
N ARG A 105 -28.67 -10.66 -1.05
CA ARG A 105 -27.49 -11.02 -0.23
C ARG A 105 -26.69 -12.13 -0.93
N THR A 106 -25.40 -12.13 -0.66
CA THR A 106 -24.48 -13.14 -1.18
C THR A 106 -24.97 -14.53 -0.77
N PRO A 107 -25.19 -15.45 -1.72
CA PRO A 107 -25.68 -16.78 -1.39
C PRO A 107 -24.61 -17.56 -0.61
N PRO A 108 -25.01 -18.47 0.30
CA PRO A 108 -24.05 -19.37 0.92
C PRO A 108 -23.42 -20.25 -0.18
N SER A 109 -22.10 -20.23 -0.27
CA SER A 109 -21.33 -21.08 -1.18
C SER A 109 -20.06 -21.54 -0.49
N GLU A 110 -19.65 -22.76 -0.79
CA GLU A 110 -18.40 -23.35 -0.32
C GLU A 110 -17.58 -23.75 -1.56
N PRO A 111 -16.27 -23.41 -1.60
CA PRO A 111 -15.39 -23.83 -2.67
C PRO A 111 -15.38 -25.36 -2.81
N THR A 112 -15.22 -25.82 -4.06
CA THR A 112 -15.01 -27.25 -4.31
C THR A 112 -13.60 -27.66 -3.85
N PRO A 113 -13.43 -28.75 -3.09
CA PRO A 113 -12.11 -29.24 -2.73
C PRO A 113 -11.29 -29.65 -3.97
N ALA A 114 -9.99 -29.33 -3.96
CA ALA A 114 -9.07 -29.73 -5.01
C ALA A 114 -8.78 -31.24 -5.00
N GLY A 115 -8.65 -31.83 -6.19
CA GLY A 115 -8.12 -33.19 -6.34
C GLY A 115 -6.59 -33.23 -6.22
N ASP A 116 -6.02 -34.43 -6.11
CA ASP A 116 -4.58 -34.64 -5.84
C ASP A 116 -3.67 -33.97 -6.88
N GLU A 117 -3.97 -34.10 -8.17
CA GLU A 117 -3.17 -33.51 -9.26
C GLU A 117 -3.20 -31.98 -9.23
N ALA A 118 -4.40 -31.39 -9.10
CA ALA A 118 -4.56 -29.94 -9.01
C ALA A 118 -3.90 -29.36 -7.74
N THR A 119 -3.91 -30.14 -6.66
CA THR A 119 -3.22 -29.84 -5.40
C THR A 119 -1.70 -29.81 -5.60
N ALA A 120 -1.12 -30.82 -6.25
CA ALA A 120 0.32 -30.84 -6.55
C ALA A 120 0.77 -29.64 -7.40
N HIS A 121 0.01 -29.30 -8.45
CA HIS A 121 0.29 -28.11 -9.25
C HIS A 121 0.13 -26.78 -8.48
N ALA A 122 -0.82 -26.71 -7.55
CA ALA A 122 -0.95 -25.54 -6.67
C ALA A 122 0.25 -25.39 -5.73
N ALA A 123 0.79 -26.49 -5.19
CA ALA A 123 2.00 -26.47 -4.38
C ALA A 123 3.23 -26.00 -5.17
N GLU A 124 3.40 -26.48 -6.41
CA GLU A 124 4.48 -26.05 -7.30
C GLU A 124 4.41 -24.56 -7.65
N ARG A 125 3.19 -24.05 -7.93
CA ARG A 125 2.97 -22.60 -8.14
C ARG A 125 3.29 -21.80 -6.89
N ALA A 126 2.83 -22.22 -5.72
CA ALA A 126 3.12 -21.56 -4.45
C ALA A 126 4.63 -21.46 -4.19
N PHE A 127 5.37 -22.55 -4.44
CA PHE A 127 6.83 -22.58 -4.33
C PHE A 127 7.50 -21.60 -5.30
N THR A 128 7.08 -21.64 -6.56
CA THR A 128 7.62 -20.79 -7.63
C THR A 128 7.36 -19.32 -7.35
N ALA A 129 6.13 -18.94 -6.97
CA ALA A 129 5.77 -17.56 -6.66
C ALA A 129 6.52 -17.04 -5.42
N THR A 130 6.64 -17.85 -4.37
CA THR A 130 7.38 -17.47 -3.16
C THR A 130 8.87 -17.26 -3.48
N SER A 131 9.46 -18.13 -4.31
CA SER A 131 10.85 -17.99 -4.77
C SER A 131 11.03 -16.74 -5.65
N ALA A 132 10.10 -16.48 -6.57
CA ALA A 132 10.11 -15.31 -7.43
C ALA A 132 10.01 -14.00 -6.63
N VAL A 133 9.20 -13.95 -5.56
CA VAL A 133 9.14 -12.78 -4.65
C VAL A 133 10.51 -12.57 -3.97
N ALA A 134 11.19 -13.64 -3.54
CA ALA A 134 12.52 -13.54 -2.96
C ALA A 134 13.56 -13.00 -3.96
N ASP A 135 13.54 -13.52 -5.19
CA ASP A 135 14.44 -13.07 -6.26
C ASP A 135 14.14 -11.60 -6.66
N LEU A 136 12.87 -11.19 -6.71
CA LEU A 136 12.46 -9.79 -6.91
C LEU A 136 13.02 -8.88 -5.81
N LEU A 137 12.94 -9.30 -4.54
CA LEU A 137 13.46 -8.52 -3.42
C LEU A 137 14.99 -8.39 -3.49
N LEU A 138 15.70 -9.48 -3.79
CA LEU A 138 17.17 -9.46 -4.00
C LEU A 138 17.56 -8.56 -5.17
N MET A 139 16.83 -8.60 -6.28
CA MET A 139 17.01 -7.70 -7.42
C MET A 139 16.79 -6.23 -7.00
N THR A 140 15.71 -5.95 -6.27
CA THR A 140 15.34 -4.60 -5.83
C THR A 140 16.36 -4.01 -4.85
N LEU A 141 16.87 -4.86 -3.96
CA LEU A 141 17.92 -4.54 -3.00
C LEU A 141 19.22 -4.11 -3.72
N ARG A 142 19.61 -4.83 -4.78
CA ARG A 142 20.81 -4.50 -5.57
C ARG A 142 20.64 -3.28 -6.45
N THR A 143 19.48 -3.16 -7.10
CA THR A 143 19.14 -2.08 -8.02
C THR A 143 17.65 -1.81 -7.96
N PRO A 144 17.23 -0.63 -7.46
CA PRO A 144 15.82 -0.25 -7.40
C PRO A 144 15.10 -0.51 -8.72
N VAL A 145 13.90 -1.09 -8.63
CA VAL A 145 13.07 -1.38 -9.80
C VAL A 145 12.30 -0.13 -10.18
N THR A 146 12.30 0.24 -11.45
CA THR A 146 11.61 1.46 -11.90
C THR A 146 10.10 1.27 -11.86
N ARG A 147 9.39 2.31 -11.41
CA ARG A 147 7.93 2.41 -11.34
C ARG A 147 7.43 3.47 -12.30
N VAL A 148 6.52 3.11 -13.20
CA VAL A 148 5.87 4.08 -14.11
C VAL A 148 4.71 4.80 -13.41
N GLY A 149 4.18 5.87 -14.00
CA GLY A 149 3.11 6.69 -13.39
C GLY A 149 1.82 5.93 -13.07
N THR A 150 1.54 4.83 -13.78
CA THR A 150 0.39 3.94 -13.51
C THR A 150 0.63 2.98 -12.33
N GLY A 151 1.85 2.96 -11.78
CA GLY A 151 2.31 2.00 -10.78
C GLY A 151 2.97 0.75 -11.35
N ALA A 152 2.87 0.50 -12.65
CA ALA A 152 3.44 -0.71 -13.24
C ALA A 152 4.98 -0.70 -13.24
N VAL A 153 5.60 -1.86 -13.46
CA VAL A 153 7.06 -2.02 -13.58
C VAL A 153 7.57 -1.33 -14.86
N GLY A 154 8.77 -0.76 -14.82
CA GLY A 154 9.42 -0.19 -16.01
C GLY A 154 9.72 -1.25 -17.07
N ALA A 155 9.63 -0.90 -18.35
CA ALA A 155 9.87 -1.86 -19.45
C ALA A 155 11.30 -2.44 -19.50
N ALA A 156 12.29 -1.73 -18.96
CA ALA A 156 13.65 -2.26 -18.81
C ALA A 156 13.71 -3.32 -17.71
N ASP A 157 13.11 -3.04 -16.55
CA ASP A 157 13.11 -3.96 -15.42
C ASP A 157 12.23 -5.19 -15.66
N ARG A 158 11.10 -5.08 -16.37
CA ARG A 158 10.33 -6.27 -16.82
C ARG A 158 11.20 -7.21 -17.66
N ARG A 159 11.97 -6.66 -18.61
CA ARG A 159 12.90 -7.45 -19.43
C ARG A 159 14.00 -8.07 -18.58
N ARG A 160 14.50 -7.35 -17.57
CA ARG A 160 15.48 -7.88 -16.61
C ARG A 160 14.90 -9.04 -15.79
N MET A 161 13.68 -8.91 -15.27
CA MET A 161 13.02 -9.98 -14.51
C MET A 161 12.83 -11.25 -15.35
N VAL A 162 12.50 -11.12 -16.64
CA VAL A 162 12.42 -12.28 -17.56
C VAL A 162 13.81 -12.88 -17.85
N GLN A 163 14.82 -12.03 -18.08
CA GLN A 163 16.20 -12.47 -18.35
C GLN A 163 16.85 -13.18 -17.16
N GLU A 164 16.51 -12.75 -15.95
CA GLU A 164 16.94 -13.35 -14.67
C GLU A 164 15.98 -14.47 -14.22
N GLU A 165 15.06 -14.93 -15.08
CA GLU A 165 14.13 -16.04 -14.80
C GLU A 165 13.27 -15.86 -13.52
N ILE A 166 13.11 -14.62 -13.04
CA ILE A 166 12.25 -14.27 -11.90
C ILE A 166 10.78 -14.46 -12.26
N VAL A 167 10.44 -14.13 -13.52
CA VAL A 167 9.10 -14.31 -14.09
C VAL A 167 9.21 -14.96 -15.47
N ARG A 168 8.16 -15.71 -15.85
CA ARG A 168 8.14 -16.42 -17.14
C ARG A 168 7.97 -15.47 -18.32
N ASP A 169 7.12 -14.47 -18.17
CA ASP A 169 6.89 -13.43 -19.16
C ASP A 169 6.72 -12.05 -18.50
N ALA A 170 6.65 -11.01 -19.34
CA ALA A 170 6.61 -9.64 -18.87
C ALA A 170 5.27 -9.27 -18.19
N ASP A 171 4.19 -10.01 -18.47
CA ASP A 171 2.87 -9.72 -17.91
C ASP A 171 2.79 -10.18 -16.44
N ASP A 172 3.46 -11.28 -16.10
CA ASP A 172 3.60 -11.79 -14.72
C ASP A 172 4.34 -10.82 -13.77
N ALA A 173 5.15 -9.89 -14.30
CA ALA A 173 5.96 -8.98 -13.48
C ALA A 173 5.12 -8.04 -12.60
N ASP A 174 4.01 -7.53 -13.12
CA ASP A 174 3.14 -6.61 -12.37
C ASP A 174 2.34 -7.35 -11.30
N ASP A 175 1.93 -8.60 -11.55
CA ASP A 175 1.24 -9.42 -10.55
C ASP A 175 2.21 -9.87 -9.43
N LEU A 176 3.49 -10.13 -9.75
CA LEU A 176 4.51 -10.43 -8.74
C LEU A 176 4.81 -9.22 -7.83
N VAL A 177 4.97 -8.03 -8.41
CA VAL A 177 5.15 -6.79 -7.62
C VAL A 177 3.89 -6.48 -6.81
N ALA A 178 2.70 -6.69 -7.37
CA ALA A 178 1.44 -6.55 -6.65
C ALA A 178 1.34 -7.47 -5.43
N LEU A 179 1.79 -8.73 -5.58
CA LEU A 179 1.84 -9.70 -4.49
C LEU A 179 2.81 -9.24 -3.39
N ALA A 180 4.01 -8.81 -3.76
CA ALA A 180 5.01 -8.30 -2.81
C ALA A 180 4.55 -7.00 -2.13
N GLU A 181 3.86 -6.10 -2.84
CA GLU A 181 3.28 -4.87 -2.31
C GLU A 181 2.14 -5.18 -1.34
N ALA A 182 1.22 -6.07 -1.70
CA ALA A 182 0.13 -6.51 -0.82
C ALA A 182 0.66 -7.18 0.46
N ALA A 183 1.83 -7.82 0.37
CA ALA A 183 2.51 -8.41 1.51
C ALA A 183 3.37 -7.42 2.32
N GLY A 184 3.45 -6.15 1.91
CA GLY A 184 4.27 -5.12 2.55
C GLY A 184 5.78 -5.36 2.43
N LEU A 185 6.21 -6.20 1.49
CA LEU A 185 7.63 -6.55 1.27
C LEU A 185 8.32 -5.54 0.35
N VAL A 186 7.56 -4.90 -0.53
CA VAL A 186 8.00 -3.74 -1.33
C VAL A 186 7.04 -2.58 -1.14
N ALA A 187 7.55 -1.36 -1.33
CA ALA A 187 6.72 -0.16 -1.35
C ALA A 187 7.17 0.81 -2.45
N ALA A 188 6.21 1.61 -2.92
CA ALA A 188 6.47 2.66 -3.90
C ALA A 188 7.17 3.84 -3.23
N SER A 189 8.30 4.27 -3.79
CA SER A 189 9.02 5.48 -3.43
C SER A 189 9.38 6.25 -4.70
N ASP A 190 8.73 7.39 -4.91
CA ASP A 190 8.85 8.21 -6.13
C ASP A 190 8.61 7.39 -7.42
N ARG A 191 9.69 7.20 -8.20
CA ARG A 191 9.72 6.47 -9.47
C ARG A 191 10.31 5.06 -9.32
N HIS A 192 10.36 4.53 -8.10
CA HIS A 192 10.93 3.21 -7.84
C HIS A 192 10.03 2.37 -6.92
N TRP A 193 10.17 1.07 -7.09
CA TRP A 193 9.81 0.06 -6.10
C TRP A 193 11.05 -0.24 -5.27
N LEU A 194 10.93 -0.17 -3.95
CA LEU A 194 12.00 -0.44 -2.99
C LEU A 194 11.57 -1.56 -2.04
N ALA A 195 12.50 -2.41 -1.63
CA ALA A 195 12.26 -3.38 -0.57
C ALA A 195 11.99 -2.65 0.76
N THR A 196 11.09 -3.18 1.58
CA THR A 196 10.88 -2.69 2.95
C THR A 196 11.84 -3.40 3.91
N PRO A 197 12.02 -2.90 5.15
CA PRO A 197 12.73 -3.65 6.19
C PRO A 197 12.16 -5.05 6.42
N ALA A 198 10.82 -5.16 6.44
CA ALA A 198 10.13 -6.44 6.55
C ALA A 198 10.44 -7.38 5.36
N GLY A 199 10.56 -6.82 4.15
CA GLY A 199 11.00 -7.53 2.95
C GLY A 199 12.42 -8.07 3.07
N ALA A 200 13.35 -7.26 3.56
CA ALA A 200 14.76 -7.67 3.73
C ALA A 200 14.93 -8.81 4.75
N ASP A 201 14.12 -8.83 5.81
CA ASP A 201 14.13 -9.91 6.80
C ASP A 201 13.44 -11.18 6.28
N TRP A 202 12.32 -11.01 5.55
CA TRP A 202 11.55 -12.12 4.97
C TRP A 202 12.38 -13.00 4.03
N ILE A 203 13.36 -12.45 3.30
CA ILE A 203 14.24 -13.25 2.42
C ILE A 203 15.11 -14.24 3.22
N ARG A 204 15.24 -14.17 4.54
CA ARG A 204 16.07 -15.14 5.29
C ARG A 204 15.27 -16.28 5.92
N GLU A 205 13.94 -16.18 5.91
CA GLU A 205 13.03 -17.16 6.50
C GLU A 205 12.91 -18.41 5.65
N SER A 206 12.52 -19.55 6.26
CA SER A 206 12.28 -20.81 5.55
C SER A 206 11.16 -20.68 4.51
N SER A 207 11.10 -21.58 3.52
CA SER A 207 10.08 -21.53 2.46
C SER A 207 8.65 -21.58 3.03
N GLY A 208 8.43 -22.38 4.09
CA GLY A 208 7.13 -22.47 4.76
C GLY A 208 6.74 -21.16 5.47
N GLU A 209 7.67 -20.54 6.20
CA GLU A 209 7.44 -19.26 6.88
C GLU A 209 7.20 -18.13 5.88
N ARG A 210 8.01 -18.07 4.82
CA ARG A 210 7.87 -17.11 3.73
C ARG A 210 6.47 -17.17 3.12
N TRP A 211 6.01 -18.37 2.75
CA TRP A 211 4.68 -18.58 2.20
C TRP A 211 3.59 -18.18 3.20
N THR A 212 3.72 -18.60 4.47
CA THR A 212 2.76 -18.29 5.55
C THR A 212 2.56 -16.79 5.69
N ARG A 213 3.63 -16.01 5.81
CA ARG A 213 3.56 -14.54 5.92
C ARG A 213 2.94 -13.91 4.67
N LEU A 214 3.29 -14.42 3.49
CA LEU A 214 2.77 -13.93 2.21
C LEU A 214 1.24 -14.08 2.13
N VAL A 215 0.71 -15.27 2.48
CA VAL A 215 -0.73 -15.56 2.38
C VAL A 215 -1.55 -14.88 3.48
N ILE A 216 -1.00 -14.72 4.69
CA ILE A 216 -1.65 -13.95 5.75
C ILE A 216 -1.79 -12.49 5.31
N ALA A 217 -0.71 -11.88 4.80
CA ALA A 217 -0.75 -10.50 4.37
C ALA A 217 -1.70 -10.31 3.16
N LEU A 218 -1.69 -11.26 2.21
CA LEU A 218 -2.65 -11.27 1.10
C LEU A 218 -4.10 -11.32 1.58
N ARG A 219 -4.40 -12.18 2.58
CA ARG A 219 -5.73 -12.26 3.23
C ARG A 219 -6.12 -10.93 3.86
N GLU A 220 -5.23 -10.28 4.60
CA GLU A 220 -5.53 -9.00 5.25
C GLU A 220 -5.71 -7.85 4.24
N ALA A 221 -5.07 -7.93 3.07
CA ALA A 221 -5.22 -6.94 2.02
C ALA A 221 -6.51 -7.10 1.20
N LEU A 222 -7.25 -8.21 1.35
CA LEU A 222 -8.47 -8.47 0.58
C LEU A 222 -9.57 -7.42 0.86
N PRO A 223 -10.30 -6.96 -0.16
CA PRO A 223 -11.40 -6.01 0.01
C PRO A 223 -12.53 -6.55 0.89
N ALA A 224 -13.12 -5.69 1.73
CA ALA A 224 -14.14 -6.07 2.70
C ALA A 224 -15.32 -6.87 2.11
N GLY A 225 -15.71 -6.63 0.86
CA GLY A 225 -16.83 -7.31 0.23
C GLY A 225 -16.58 -8.78 -0.14
N VAL A 226 -15.32 -9.21 -0.13
CA VAL A 226 -14.97 -10.63 -0.27
C VAL A 226 -14.55 -11.27 1.05
N ARG A 227 -14.44 -10.50 2.14
CA ARG A 227 -14.07 -11.00 3.47
C ARG A 227 -15.29 -11.60 4.17
N THR A 228 -15.05 -12.61 5.01
CA THR A 228 -16.05 -13.07 5.99
C THR A 228 -15.89 -12.32 7.32
N ALA A 229 -16.93 -12.34 8.16
CA ALA A 229 -16.88 -11.74 9.49
C ALA A 229 -15.80 -12.35 10.39
N ASP A 230 -15.48 -13.64 10.18
CA ASP A 230 -14.45 -14.36 10.93
C ASP A 230 -13.02 -14.03 10.50
N GLY A 231 -12.83 -13.06 9.59
CA GLY A 231 -11.50 -12.66 9.11
C GLY A 231 -10.97 -13.56 7.99
N GLY A 232 -11.86 -14.29 7.30
CA GLY A 232 -11.60 -15.15 6.15
C GLY A 232 -12.05 -14.56 4.81
N TRP A 233 -12.38 -15.38 3.82
CA TRP A 233 -13.00 -14.93 2.56
C TRP A 233 -14.11 -15.86 2.07
N ILE A 234 -15.07 -15.27 1.35
CA ILE A 234 -16.15 -16.00 0.68
C ILE A 234 -15.61 -16.80 -0.50
N ASP A 235 -16.40 -17.75 -1.01
CA ASP A 235 -16.08 -18.51 -2.21
C ASP A 235 -15.57 -17.60 -3.37
N PRO A 236 -14.35 -17.83 -3.89
CA PRO A 236 -13.79 -17.11 -5.04
C PRO A 236 -14.70 -17.05 -6.26
N ALA A 237 -15.59 -18.02 -6.45
CA ALA A 237 -16.59 -17.99 -7.53
C ALA A 237 -17.58 -16.81 -7.43
N LEU A 238 -17.77 -16.26 -6.22
CA LEU A 238 -18.68 -15.14 -5.96
C LEU A 238 -17.99 -13.77 -6.02
N TRP A 239 -16.66 -13.74 -6.17
CA TRP A 239 -15.90 -12.49 -6.05
C TRP A 239 -16.23 -11.47 -7.11
N LEU A 240 -16.50 -11.88 -8.36
CA LEU A 240 -16.82 -10.94 -9.46
C LEU A 240 -18.04 -10.07 -9.17
N ASP A 241 -18.94 -10.54 -8.31
CA ASP A 241 -20.20 -9.89 -7.97
C ASP A 241 -20.18 -9.17 -6.60
N ALA A 242 -19.05 -9.20 -5.89
CA ALA A 242 -18.97 -8.67 -4.53
C ALA A 242 -19.25 -7.15 -4.43
N TYR A 243 -19.03 -6.40 -5.51
CA TYR A 243 -19.35 -4.96 -5.60
C TYR A 243 -20.14 -4.68 -6.88
N PRO A 244 -21.46 -4.93 -6.88
CA PRO A 244 -22.27 -4.94 -8.09
C PRO A 244 -22.51 -3.55 -8.70
N LEU A 245 -22.24 -2.48 -7.94
CA LEU A 245 -22.38 -1.10 -8.41
C LEU A 245 -21.04 -0.47 -8.86
N ASP A 246 -19.91 -1.18 -8.72
CA ASP A 246 -18.59 -0.74 -9.18
C ASP A 246 -18.27 -1.37 -10.54
N PRO A 247 -18.31 -0.60 -11.65
CA PRO A 247 -18.02 -1.15 -12.98
C PRO A 247 -16.55 -1.56 -13.14
N SER A 248 -15.64 -1.08 -12.29
CA SER A 248 -14.23 -1.47 -12.29
C SER A 248 -13.94 -2.74 -11.50
N TRP A 249 -14.91 -3.19 -10.69
CA TRP A 249 -14.72 -4.29 -9.75
C TRP A 249 -14.39 -5.63 -10.40
N PRO A 250 -15.04 -6.08 -11.50
CA PRO A 250 -14.71 -7.37 -12.09
C PRO A 250 -13.22 -7.53 -12.45
N ALA A 251 -12.60 -6.47 -12.98
CA ALA A 251 -11.16 -6.48 -13.28
C ALA A 251 -10.29 -6.55 -12.02
N ARG A 252 -10.70 -5.86 -10.94
CA ARG A 252 -10.02 -5.91 -9.63
C ARG A 252 -10.16 -7.28 -8.97
N ALA A 253 -11.35 -7.86 -8.99
CA ALA A 253 -11.62 -9.20 -8.47
C ALA A 253 -10.78 -10.26 -9.19
N GLU A 254 -10.66 -10.18 -10.53
CA GLU A 254 -9.82 -11.12 -11.27
C GLU A 254 -8.33 -10.96 -10.95
N ARG A 255 -7.84 -9.73 -10.71
CA ARG A 255 -6.48 -9.52 -10.19
C ARG A 255 -6.26 -10.24 -8.86
N TRP A 256 -7.18 -10.10 -7.91
CA TRP A 256 -7.10 -10.83 -6.64
C TRP A 256 -7.14 -12.35 -6.82
N ARG A 257 -7.98 -12.87 -7.72
CA ARG A 257 -8.02 -14.31 -8.04
C ARG A 257 -6.71 -14.80 -8.63
N ARG A 258 -6.04 -14.02 -9.49
CA ARG A 258 -4.69 -14.35 -9.98
C ARG A 258 -3.67 -14.42 -8.85
N LEU A 259 -3.69 -13.46 -7.90
CA LEU A 259 -2.81 -13.53 -6.72
C LEU A 259 -3.07 -14.77 -5.84
N MET A 260 -4.33 -15.17 -5.69
CA MET A 260 -4.71 -16.41 -5.00
C MET A 260 -4.19 -17.66 -5.72
N ARG A 261 -4.23 -17.69 -7.06
CA ARG A 261 -3.68 -18.81 -7.85
C ARG A 261 -2.15 -18.87 -7.78
N LEU A 262 -1.48 -17.73 -7.86
CA LEU A 262 -0.03 -17.62 -7.76
C LEU A 262 0.48 -18.16 -6.42
N THR A 263 -0.21 -17.84 -5.33
CA THR A 263 0.13 -18.32 -3.99
C THR A 263 -0.34 -19.75 -3.70
N GLY A 264 -1.02 -20.41 -4.63
CA GLY A 264 -1.56 -21.75 -4.45
C GLY A 264 -2.68 -21.85 -3.41
N LEU A 265 -3.34 -20.74 -3.07
CA LEU A 265 -4.52 -20.72 -2.20
C LEU A 265 -5.78 -21.23 -2.93
N VAL A 266 -5.76 -21.16 -4.26
CA VAL A 266 -6.76 -21.79 -5.12
C VAL A 266 -6.06 -22.47 -6.30
N THR A 267 -6.67 -23.51 -6.86
CA THR A 267 -6.16 -24.16 -8.07
C THR A 267 -6.48 -23.34 -9.31
N GLU A 268 -5.75 -23.59 -10.39
CA GLU A 268 -6.19 -23.17 -11.72
C GLU A 268 -7.25 -24.16 -12.21
N GLY A 269 -8.43 -23.66 -12.56
CA GLY A 269 -9.47 -24.46 -13.21
C GLY A 269 -9.27 -24.48 -14.72
N ASP A 270 -9.61 -25.59 -15.37
CA ASP A 270 -9.84 -25.59 -16.82
C ASP A 270 -11.09 -24.75 -17.13
N ALA A 271 -11.28 -24.27 -18.37
CA ALA A 271 -12.39 -23.37 -18.74
C ALA A 271 -13.83 -23.86 -18.37
N ALA A 272 -13.98 -25.13 -17.98
CA ALA A 272 -15.23 -25.75 -17.51
C ALA A 272 -15.37 -25.86 -15.97
N LEU A 273 -14.33 -25.59 -15.19
CA LEU A 273 -14.29 -25.69 -13.73
C LEU A 273 -13.81 -24.37 -13.11
N TRP A 274 -14.49 -23.94 -12.04
CA TRP A 274 -14.02 -22.83 -11.20
C TRP A 274 -12.77 -23.28 -10.41
N ASP A 275 -12.08 -22.30 -9.83
CA ASP A 275 -10.93 -22.56 -8.97
C ASP A 275 -11.34 -23.48 -7.80
N ALA A 276 -10.56 -24.52 -7.51
CA ALA A 276 -10.79 -25.42 -6.38
C ALA A 276 -9.91 -25.04 -5.18
N GLU A 277 -10.28 -25.50 -3.98
CA GLU A 277 -9.59 -25.21 -2.73
C GLU A 277 -8.67 -26.37 -2.29
N PRO A 278 -7.35 -26.17 -2.25
CA PRO A 278 -6.43 -27.09 -1.58
C PRO A 278 -6.63 -27.11 -0.05
N ALA A 279 -6.36 -28.25 0.58
CA ALA A 279 -6.61 -28.45 2.02
C ALA A 279 -5.91 -27.43 2.94
N TRP A 280 -4.69 -26.96 2.58
CA TRP A 280 -3.95 -25.95 3.37
C TRP A 280 -4.61 -24.56 3.36
N ALA A 281 -5.47 -24.26 2.37
CA ALA A 281 -6.13 -22.97 2.25
C ALA A 281 -7.39 -22.87 3.11
N THR A 282 -8.04 -23.99 3.47
CA THR A 282 -9.33 -24.01 4.16
C THR A 282 -9.30 -23.32 5.52
N SER A 283 -8.28 -23.55 6.34
CA SER A 283 -8.15 -22.90 7.66
C SER A 283 -8.04 -21.38 7.48
N LEU A 284 -7.17 -20.94 6.57
CA LEU A 284 -6.95 -19.53 6.29
C LEU A 284 -8.18 -18.83 5.72
N ARG A 285 -8.91 -19.50 4.80
CA ARG A 285 -10.18 -19.00 4.25
C ARG A 285 -11.24 -18.82 5.32
N ARG A 286 -11.24 -19.64 6.36
CA ARG A 286 -12.17 -19.54 7.50
C ARG A 286 -11.71 -18.55 8.57
N GLY A 287 -10.62 -17.82 8.33
CA GLY A 287 -10.07 -16.83 9.27
C GLY A 287 -9.12 -17.43 10.31
N GLY A 288 -8.85 -18.73 10.26
CA GLY A 288 -7.86 -19.39 11.11
C GLY A 288 -6.42 -19.12 10.67
N GLU A 289 -5.47 -19.69 11.40
CA GLU A 289 -4.05 -19.69 11.04
C GLU A 289 -3.79 -20.60 9.83
N PRO A 290 -2.80 -20.29 8.97
CA PRO A 290 -2.41 -21.17 7.87
C PRO A 290 -1.97 -22.56 8.37
N ASP A 291 -2.48 -23.62 7.75
CA ASP A 291 -1.98 -24.99 7.96
C ASP A 291 -1.00 -25.34 6.83
N THR A 292 0.29 -25.13 7.08
CA THR A 292 1.34 -25.35 6.09
C THR A 292 1.77 -26.81 5.97
N GLY A 293 1.32 -27.71 6.86
CA GLY A 293 1.83 -29.07 6.91
C GLY A 293 1.58 -29.86 5.61
N ALA A 294 0.37 -29.73 5.07
CA ALA A 294 0.00 -30.36 3.81
C ALA A 294 0.78 -29.78 2.61
N LEU A 295 1.00 -28.46 2.60
CA LEU A 295 1.77 -27.78 1.55
C LEU A 295 3.24 -28.21 1.59
N VAL A 296 3.90 -28.09 2.75
CA VAL A 296 5.33 -28.36 2.95
C VAL A 296 5.70 -29.79 2.56
N THR A 297 4.79 -30.74 2.75
CA THR A 297 4.99 -32.14 2.33
C THR A 297 5.12 -32.30 0.80
N LEU A 298 4.56 -31.37 0.03
CA LEU A 298 4.62 -31.36 -1.44
C LEU A 298 5.74 -30.44 -1.98
N LEU A 299 6.38 -29.64 -1.13
CA LEU A 299 7.47 -28.77 -1.54
C LEU A 299 8.78 -29.55 -1.70
N PRO A 300 9.68 -29.14 -2.61
CA PRO A 300 11.02 -29.73 -2.65
C PRO A 300 11.75 -29.46 -1.32
N HIS A 301 12.46 -30.47 -0.82
CA HIS A 301 13.20 -30.34 0.44
C HIS A 301 14.36 -29.35 0.32
N GLU A 302 14.43 -28.43 1.27
CA GLU A 302 15.55 -27.52 1.41
C GLU A 302 16.82 -28.29 1.78
N VAL A 303 17.93 -27.95 1.11
CA VAL A 303 19.25 -28.50 1.40
C VAL A 303 20.12 -27.45 2.08
N ASP A 304 21.09 -27.89 2.87
CA ASP A 304 22.01 -27.02 3.61
C ASP A 304 23.46 -27.16 3.11
N LYS A 305 23.66 -27.89 2.01
CA LYS A 305 24.98 -28.19 1.46
C LYS A 305 25.03 -28.05 -0.06
N VAL A 306 26.21 -27.66 -0.56
CA VAL A 306 26.50 -27.52 -2.00
C VAL A 306 27.78 -28.27 -2.39
N PHE A 307 27.92 -28.55 -3.68
CA PHE A 307 29.17 -29.03 -4.27
C PHE A 307 29.98 -27.85 -4.81
N LEU A 308 31.17 -27.62 -4.28
CA LEU A 308 32.10 -26.63 -4.83
C LEU A 308 33.04 -27.29 -5.83
N GLN A 309 33.14 -26.70 -7.02
CA GLN A 309 33.90 -27.23 -8.15
C GLN A 309 35.14 -26.38 -8.48
N ASN A 310 36.12 -26.99 -9.14
CA ASN A 310 37.40 -26.34 -9.48
C ASN A 310 37.28 -25.25 -10.56
N ASP A 311 36.14 -25.15 -11.24
CA ASP A 311 35.84 -24.15 -12.27
C ASP A 311 35.12 -22.90 -11.72
N LEU A 312 35.26 -22.67 -10.40
CA LEU A 312 34.66 -21.54 -9.67
C LEU A 312 33.13 -21.57 -9.70
N THR A 313 32.54 -22.76 -9.64
CA THR A 313 31.09 -22.93 -9.53
C THR A 313 30.70 -23.66 -8.24
N ALA A 314 29.52 -23.34 -7.73
CA ALA A 314 28.82 -24.10 -6.70
C ALA A 314 27.55 -24.71 -7.32
N ILE A 315 27.28 -25.98 -7.05
CA ILE A 315 26.04 -26.65 -7.44
C ILE A 315 25.26 -27.02 -6.19
N SER A 316 24.04 -26.50 -6.07
CA SER A 316 23.08 -26.96 -5.07
C SER A 316 22.25 -28.13 -5.63
N PRO A 317 22.18 -29.28 -4.96
CA PRO A 317 21.42 -30.45 -5.43
C PRO A 317 19.89 -30.29 -5.28
N GLY A 318 19.45 -29.25 -4.56
CA GLY A 318 18.05 -28.88 -4.35
C GLY A 318 17.95 -27.38 -4.05
N PRO A 319 16.76 -26.86 -3.70
CA PRO A 319 16.65 -25.48 -3.22
C PRO A 319 17.47 -25.32 -1.94
N LEU A 320 18.42 -24.39 -1.96
CA LEU A 320 19.25 -24.13 -0.79
C LEU A 320 18.41 -23.43 0.29
N ALA A 321 18.67 -23.75 1.56
CA ALA A 321 17.99 -23.09 2.68
C ALA A 321 18.08 -21.55 2.51
N PRO A 322 16.96 -20.82 2.58
CA PRO A 322 16.87 -19.39 2.27
C PRO A 322 17.99 -18.49 2.80
N ALA A 323 18.34 -18.60 4.08
CA ALA A 323 19.40 -17.80 4.68
C ALA A 323 20.79 -18.07 4.05
N LEU A 324 21.06 -19.33 3.68
CA LEU A 324 22.30 -19.73 3.00
C LEU A 324 22.30 -19.24 1.55
N ASP A 325 21.16 -19.30 0.86
CA ASP A 325 21.02 -18.81 -0.51
C ASP A 325 21.26 -17.31 -0.59
N VAL A 326 20.62 -16.50 0.26
CA VAL A 326 20.85 -15.05 0.31
C VAL A 326 22.33 -14.72 0.50
N ARG A 327 23.00 -15.42 1.42
CA ARG A 327 24.43 -15.20 1.67
C ARG A 327 25.29 -15.64 0.49
N LEU A 328 25.00 -16.79 -0.12
CA LEU A 328 25.72 -17.29 -1.29
C LEU A 328 25.57 -16.35 -2.49
N GLN A 329 24.37 -15.82 -2.73
CA GLN A 329 24.10 -14.85 -3.78
C GLN A 329 24.83 -13.52 -3.57
N ASN A 330 25.21 -13.15 -2.33
CA ASN A 330 26.02 -11.96 -2.09
C ASN A 330 27.46 -12.12 -2.59
N ILE A 331 28.01 -13.34 -2.62
CA ILE A 331 29.40 -13.64 -3.01
C ILE A 331 29.52 -14.29 -4.41
N ALA A 332 28.43 -14.76 -4.99
CA ALA A 332 28.38 -15.46 -6.28
C ALA A 332 27.17 -15.04 -7.13
N LEU A 333 27.29 -15.19 -8.45
CA LEU A 333 26.19 -14.95 -9.38
C LEU A 333 25.42 -16.25 -9.61
N ARG A 334 24.09 -16.24 -9.43
CA ARG A 334 23.25 -17.38 -9.77
C ARG A 334 23.11 -17.47 -11.29
N GLU A 335 23.39 -18.64 -11.87
CA GLU A 335 23.33 -18.89 -13.32
C GLU A 335 22.08 -19.70 -13.73
N SER A 336 21.45 -20.41 -12.80
CA SER A 336 20.28 -21.27 -13.07
C SER A 336 19.28 -21.18 -11.92
N HIS A 337 18.00 -21.02 -12.28
CA HIS A 337 16.86 -21.03 -11.35
C HIS A 337 16.18 -22.41 -11.23
N ALA A 338 16.75 -23.44 -11.85
CA ALA A 338 16.21 -24.80 -11.81
C ALA A 338 16.32 -25.46 -10.41
N GLN A 339 15.66 -26.62 -10.26
CA GLN A 339 15.71 -27.44 -9.02
C GLN A 339 17.16 -27.71 -8.54
N ALA A 340 18.11 -27.83 -9.48
CA ALA A 340 19.53 -27.72 -9.18
C ALA A 340 20.04 -26.34 -9.60
N SER A 341 20.30 -25.48 -8.62
CA SER A 341 20.79 -24.13 -8.85
C SER A 341 22.33 -24.14 -8.92
N SER A 342 22.88 -23.43 -9.90
CA SER A 342 24.33 -23.24 -10.06
C SER A 342 24.70 -21.78 -9.80
N TYR A 343 25.81 -21.59 -9.11
CA TYR A 343 26.33 -20.26 -8.76
C TYR A 343 27.77 -20.16 -9.25
N ARG A 344 28.13 -19.04 -9.88
CA ARG A 344 29.48 -18.75 -10.34
C ARG A 344 30.13 -17.70 -9.46
N PHE A 345 31.29 -18.05 -8.92
CA PHE A 345 32.16 -17.09 -8.25
C PHE A 345 32.95 -16.31 -9.29
N THR A 346 32.93 -14.99 -9.17
CA THR A 346 33.63 -14.08 -10.08
C THR A 346 34.41 -13.06 -9.27
N GLU A 347 35.43 -12.45 -9.86
CA GLU A 347 36.13 -11.32 -9.20
C GLU A 347 35.16 -10.22 -8.78
N PRO A 348 34.20 -9.76 -9.63
CA PRO A 348 33.26 -8.73 -9.24
C PRO A 348 32.31 -9.12 -8.10
N SER A 349 31.84 -10.38 -8.06
CA SER A 349 30.92 -10.82 -7.00
C SER A 349 31.61 -10.85 -5.64
N ILE A 350 32.84 -11.39 -5.57
CA ILE A 350 33.64 -11.43 -4.35
C ILE A 350 34.06 -10.02 -3.91
N ALA A 351 34.51 -9.18 -4.85
CA ALA A 351 34.89 -7.80 -4.54
C ALA A 351 33.69 -7.00 -4.01
N GLY A 352 32.51 -7.19 -4.62
CA GLY A 352 31.26 -6.56 -4.17
C GLY A 352 30.88 -6.98 -2.75
N ALA A 353 30.99 -8.27 -2.42
CA ALA A 353 30.74 -8.76 -1.06
C ALA A 353 31.71 -8.17 -0.03
N MET A 354 33.01 -8.08 -0.35
CA MET A 354 34.00 -7.48 0.55
C MET A 354 33.75 -5.98 0.74
N SER A 355 33.35 -5.27 -0.32
CA SER A 355 32.89 -3.89 -0.25
C SER A 355 31.60 -3.74 0.58
N ALA A 356 30.80 -4.80 0.71
CA ALA A 356 29.65 -4.86 1.61
C ALA A 356 30.01 -5.36 3.04
N GLY A 357 31.30 -5.55 3.36
CA GLY A 357 31.79 -5.85 4.71
C GLY A 357 32.20 -7.30 4.97
N GLU A 358 32.11 -8.22 4.01
CA GLU A 358 32.61 -9.59 4.17
C GLU A 358 34.15 -9.63 4.16
N THR A 359 34.76 -10.50 4.98
CA THR A 359 36.22 -10.75 4.95
C THR A 359 36.56 -12.05 4.23
N ALA A 360 37.83 -12.23 3.81
CA ALA A 360 38.28 -13.49 3.24
C ALA A 360 38.01 -14.68 4.18
N GLU A 361 38.30 -14.50 5.46
CA GLU A 361 38.10 -15.50 6.51
C GLU A 361 36.62 -15.85 6.64
N SER A 362 35.74 -14.83 6.71
CA SER A 362 34.28 -15.00 6.81
C SER A 362 33.71 -15.75 5.59
N ILE A 363 34.16 -15.40 4.39
CA ILE A 363 33.74 -16.07 3.15
C ILE A 363 34.21 -17.53 3.13
N LEU A 364 35.48 -17.79 3.49
CA LEU A 364 36.06 -19.14 3.50
C LEU A 364 35.44 -20.03 4.58
N GLU A 365 35.13 -19.48 5.75
CA GLU A 365 34.43 -20.19 6.83
C GLU A 365 33.02 -20.58 6.38
N PHE A 366 32.29 -19.64 5.78
CA PHE A 366 30.98 -19.90 5.22
C PHE A 366 31.02 -21.00 4.14
N LEU A 367 31.90 -20.88 3.14
CA LEU A 367 32.01 -21.86 2.06
C LEU A 367 32.47 -23.23 2.57
N SER A 368 33.37 -23.27 3.54
CA SER A 368 33.79 -24.50 4.23
C SER A 368 32.62 -25.18 4.93
N SER A 369 31.78 -24.41 5.62
CA SER A 369 30.59 -24.93 6.30
C SER A 369 29.52 -25.43 5.33
N LEU A 370 29.41 -24.81 4.15
CA LEU A 370 28.41 -25.10 3.13
C LEU A 370 28.81 -26.27 2.21
N SER A 371 30.11 -26.49 1.99
CA SER A 371 30.62 -27.43 1.00
C SER A 371 30.56 -28.90 1.45
N LEU A 372 30.13 -29.79 0.56
CA LEU A 372 30.31 -31.25 0.68
C LEU A 372 31.71 -31.72 0.29
N THR A 373 32.41 -30.94 -0.53
CA THR A 373 33.66 -31.33 -1.19
C THR A 373 34.89 -30.58 -0.65
N GLY A 374 34.70 -29.71 0.34
CA GLY A 374 35.69 -28.71 0.77
C GLY A 374 35.77 -27.51 -0.18
N VAL A 375 36.57 -26.50 0.15
CA VAL A 375 36.77 -25.33 -0.71
C VAL A 375 37.90 -25.64 -1.72
N PRO A 376 37.66 -25.53 -3.03
CA PRO A 376 38.69 -25.77 -4.04
C PRO A 376 39.81 -24.73 -3.97
N GLN A 377 41.06 -25.16 -4.12
CA GLN A 377 42.24 -24.27 -4.12
C GLN A 377 42.12 -23.06 -5.08
N PRO A 378 41.57 -23.19 -6.30
CA PRO A 378 41.39 -22.02 -7.18
C PRO A 378 40.48 -20.95 -6.58
N LEU A 379 39.44 -21.36 -5.84
CA LEU A 379 38.51 -20.44 -5.20
C LEU A 379 39.15 -19.77 -3.96
N GLU A 380 39.89 -20.52 -3.15
CA GLU A 380 40.66 -19.95 -2.03
C GLU A 380 41.65 -18.88 -2.51
N TYR A 381 42.41 -19.21 -3.57
CA TYR A 381 43.37 -18.27 -4.16
C TYR A 381 42.68 -17.01 -4.68
N LEU A 382 41.55 -17.16 -5.37
CA LEU A 382 40.76 -16.04 -5.86
C LEU A 382 40.31 -15.12 -4.71
N ILE A 383 39.76 -15.68 -3.64
CA ILE A 383 39.30 -14.93 -2.46
C ILE A 383 40.46 -14.17 -1.82
N HIS A 384 41.59 -14.83 -1.53
CA HIS A 384 42.76 -14.18 -0.94
C HIS A 384 43.31 -13.07 -1.83
N ARG A 385 43.41 -13.30 -3.15
CA ARG A 385 43.90 -12.30 -4.10
C ARG A 385 43.01 -11.05 -4.13
N ILE A 386 41.69 -11.21 -4.06
CA ILE A 386 40.77 -10.07 -4.02
C ILE A 386 40.88 -9.36 -2.67
N ALA A 387 40.99 -10.09 -1.55
CA ALA A 387 41.19 -9.49 -0.23
C ALA A 387 42.49 -8.69 -0.12
N GLU A 388 43.60 -9.18 -0.69
CA GLU A 388 44.87 -8.43 -0.72
C GLU A 388 44.77 -7.11 -1.49
N ARG A 389 43.93 -7.08 -2.53
CA ARG A 389 43.66 -5.88 -3.34
C ARG A 389 42.56 -5.00 -2.75
N HIS A 390 41.73 -5.55 -1.86
CA HIS A 390 40.62 -4.85 -1.22
C HIS A 390 41.16 -3.74 -0.30
N GLY A 391 40.61 -2.53 -0.43
CA GLY A 391 41.11 -1.35 0.28
C GLY A 391 42.39 -0.75 -0.30
N LEU A 392 42.80 -1.16 -1.52
CA LEU A 392 43.83 -0.46 -2.29
C LEU A 392 43.38 0.97 -2.59
N VAL A 393 42.09 1.14 -2.93
CA VAL A 393 41.44 2.43 -3.11
C VAL A 393 40.56 2.71 -1.89
N ARG A 394 40.73 3.87 -1.26
CA ARG A 394 39.97 4.29 -0.09
C ARG A 394 39.24 5.61 -0.36
N VAL A 395 37.97 5.69 0.00
CA VAL A 395 37.15 6.89 -0.13
C VAL A 395 36.84 7.43 1.25
N SER A 396 37.12 8.69 1.49
CA SER A 396 36.86 9.39 2.77
C SER A 396 36.29 10.77 2.49
N GLN A 397 35.75 11.43 3.53
CA GLN A 397 35.31 12.81 3.43
C GLN A 397 36.30 13.74 4.13
N ASP A 398 36.67 14.84 3.48
CA ASP A 398 37.48 15.89 4.09
C ASP A 398 36.60 16.76 4.99
N THR A 399 36.80 16.63 6.30
CA THR A 399 36.01 17.33 7.33
C THR A 399 36.13 18.86 7.28
N ARG A 400 37.12 19.42 6.58
CA ARG A 400 37.33 20.89 6.52
C ARG A 400 36.54 21.59 5.43
N ASN A 401 36.27 20.90 4.33
CA ASN A 401 35.63 21.49 3.14
C ASN A 401 34.47 20.63 2.59
N GLY A 402 34.20 19.47 3.19
CA GLY A 402 33.13 18.55 2.81
C GLY A 402 33.36 17.79 1.51
N HIS A 403 34.51 17.95 0.86
CA HIS A 403 34.84 17.25 -0.39
C HIS A 403 35.16 15.78 -0.13
N THR A 404 34.95 14.95 -1.15
CA THR A 404 35.32 13.54 -1.11
C THR A 404 36.76 13.36 -1.58
N ILE A 405 37.50 12.54 -0.85
CA ILE A 405 38.90 12.20 -1.10
C ILE A 405 39.01 10.73 -1.47
N VAL A 406 39.61 10.44 -2.62
CA VAL A 406 39.98 9.09 -3.07
C VAL A 406 41.48 8.94 -2.89
N SER A 407 41.92 7.99 -2.08
CA SER A 407 43.34 7.74 -1.80
C SER A 407 43.74 6.31 -2.14
N SER A 408 45.00 6.11 -2.49
CA SER A 408 45.58 4.80 -2.75
C SER A 408 47.05 4.78 -2.37
N ARG A 409 47.53 3.60 -1.97
CA ARG A 409 48.98 3.39 -1.77
C ARG A 409 49.73 3.21 -3.09
N ASP A 410 49.00 2.81 -4.13
CA ASP A 410 49.45 2.65 -5.51
C ASP A 410 49.05 3.87 -6.34
N GLU A 411 50.06 4.61 -6.80
CA GLU A 411 49.90 5.85 -7.58
C GLU A 411 49.34 5.57 -8.98
N GLY A 412 49.72 4.44 -9.60
CA GLY A 412 49.26 4.06 -10.94
C GLY A 412 47.77 3.78 -11.00
N VAL A 413 47.19 3.26 -9.91
CA VAL A 413 45.73 3.09 -9.80
C VAL A 413 45.01 4.44 -9.81
N LEU A 414 45.55 5.47 -9.15
CA LEU A 414 44.94 6.80 -9.15
C LEU A 414 45.10 7.51 -10.49
N GLU A 415 46.25 7.33 -11.16
CA GLU A 415 46.43 7.81 -12.52
C GLU A 415 45.38 7.21 -13.47
N THR A 416 45.11 5.90 -13.32
CA THR A 416 44.08 5.19 -14.09
C THR A 416 42.68 5.74 -13.78
N ILE A 417 42.32 5.85 -12.50
CA ILE A 417 41.04 6.41 -12.06
C ILE A 417 40.84 7.84 -12.58
N ALA A 418 41.88 8.67 -12.57
CA ALA A 418 41.80 10.07 -12.99
C ALA A 418 41.49 10.22 -14.49
N VAL A 419 41.84 9.24 -15.32
CA VAL A 419 41.61 9.27 -16.78
C VAL A 419 40.46 8.37 -17.23
N ASP A 420 39.83 7.64 -16.31
CA ASP A 420 38.74 6.72 -16.62
C ASP A 420 37.49 7.47 -17.12
N GLN A 421 37.05 7.13 -18.32
CA GLN A 421 35.89 7.77 -18.93
C GLN A 421 34.58 7.50 -18.17
N ALA A 422 34.45 6.34 -17.52
CA ALA A 422 33.28 6.00 -16.72
C ALA A 422 33.14 6.90 -15.49
N LEU A 423 34.26 7.40 -14.95
CA LEU A 423 34.32 8.21 -13.74
C LEU A 423 34.35 9.72 -14.02
N ARG A 424 34.35 10.13 -15.30
CA ARG A 424 34.50 11.54 -15.70
C ARG A 424 33.45 12.46 -15.09
N ALA A 425 32.21 11.97 -14.90
CA ALA A 425 31.12 12.73 -14.30
C ALA A 425 31.39 13.11 -12.83
N LEU A 426 32.26 12.37 -12.14
CA LEU A 426 32.66 12.68 -10.76
C LEU A 426 33.58 13.90 -10.70
N GLY A 427 34.24 14.31 -11.79
CA GLY A 427 35.16 15.45 -11.77
C GLY A 427 36.30 15.29 -10.75
N LEU A 428 36.92 14.11 -10.70
CA LEU A 428 38.07 13.81 -9.85
C LEU A 428 39.29 14.63 -10.31
N VAL A 429 39.92 15.34 -9.36
CA VAL A 429 41.10 16.17 -9.61
C VAL A 429 42.26 15.69 -8.73
N PRO A 430 43.46 15.47 -9.29
CA PRO A 430 44.64 15.14 -8.50
C PRO A 430 44.98 16.24 -7.49
N VAL A 431 45.29 15.85 -6.26
CA VAL A 431 45.80 16.74 -5.21
C VAL A 431 47.30 16.52 -5.03
N ASP A 432 47.70 15.25 -4.98
CA ASP A 432 49.08 14.77 -4.93
C ASP A 432 49.16 13.39 -5.61
N GLY A 433 50.33 12.73 -5.57
CA GLY A 433 50.53 11.41 -6.18
C GLY A 433 49.72 10.27 -5.55
N ARG A 434 49.10 10.48 -4.38
CA ARG A 434 48.36 9.46 -3.61
C ARG A 434 46.90 9.82 -3.36
N THR A 435 46.42 10.92 -3.93
CA THR A 435 45.11 11.47 -3.58
C THR A 435 44.44 12.19 -4.76
N LEU A 436 43.18 11.83 -5.02
CA LEU A 436 42.25 12.56 -5.89
C LEU A 436 41.14 13.19 -5.03
N ARG A 437 40.59 14.32 -5.49
CA ARG A 437 39.53 15.05 -4.79
C ARG A 437 38.37 15.38 -5.71
N THR A 438 37.15 15.33 -5.18
CA THR A 438 35.93 15.74 -5.89
C THR A 438 34.90 16.38 -4.96
N ARG A 439 33.97 17.15 -5.53
CA ARG A 439 32.78 17.68 -4.85
C ARG A 439 31.59 16.72 -4.85
N ALA A 440 31.67 15.61 -5.60
CA ALA A 440 30.64 14.57 -5.56
C ALA A 440 30.57 13.96 -4.14
N SER A 441 29.39 13.48 -3.74
CA SER A 441 29.18 12.89 -2.42
C SER A 441 30.02 11.62 -2.23
N ARG A 442 30.37 11.31 -0.97
CA ARG A 442 31.16 10.13 -0.59
C ARG A 442 30.57 8.84 -1.18
N GLU A 443 29.26 8.67 -1.02
CA GLU A 443 28.51 7.54 -1.59
C GLU A 443 28.56 7.49 -3.11
N ALA A 444 28.33 8.62 -3.81
CA ALA A 444 28.33 8.62 -5.28
C ALA A 444 29.70 8.23 -5.84
N VAL A 445 30.79 8.69 -5.20
CA VAL A 445 32.16 8.35 -5.57
C VAL A 445 32.45 6.88 -5.27
N TYR A 446 32.09 6.41 -4.08
CA TYR A 446 32.25 5.01 -3.70
C TYR A 446 31.55 4.07 -4.68
N TRP A 447 30.28 4.32 -4.99
CA TRP A 447 29.50 3.48 -5.89
C TRP A 447 29.99 3.51 -7.32
N ALA A 448 30.37 4.69 -7.84
CA ALA A 448 30.95 4.79 -9.17
C ALA A 448 32.28 4.03 -9.28
N LEU A 449 33.15 4.09 -8.26
CA LEU A 449 34.40 3.32 -8.21
C LEU A 449 34.13 1.81 -8.15
N ALA A 450 33.19 1.37 -7.31
CA ALA A 450 32.80 -0.03 -7.19
C ALA A 450 32.19 -0.56 -8.51
N ASP A 451 31.32 0.22 -9.15
CA ASP A 451 30.69 -0.14 -10.42
C ASP A 451 31.72 -0.21 -11.57
N ALA A 452 32.71 0.68 -11.57
CA ALA A 452 33.88 0.65 -12.44
C ALA A 452 34.93 -0.41 -12.05
N LYS A 453 34.61 -1.28 -11.08
CA LYS A 453 35.41 -2.44 -10.65
C LYS A 453 36.72 -2.11 -9.95
N TYR A 454 36.85 -0.91 -9.38
CA TYR A 454 37.95 -0.59 -8.49
C TYR A 454 37.69 -1.17 -7.08
N PRO A 455 38.72 -1.74 -6.41
CA PRO A 455 38.59 -2.38 -5.10
C PRO A 455 38.53 -1.33 -3.97
N VAL A 456 37.40 -0.65 -3.90
CA VAL A 456 37.17 0.52 -3.05
C VAL A 456 36.61 0.15 -1.68
N VAL A 457 37.09 0.83 -0.65
CA VAL A 457 36.53 0.84 0.71
C VAL A 457 36.16 2.26 1.11
N ALA A 458 35.08 2.44 1.86
CA ALA A 458 34.74 3.71 2.48
C ALA A 458 35.36 3.78 3.87
N LEU A 459 35.83 4.97 4.24
CA LEU A 459 36.31 5.27 5.58
C LEU A 459 35.34 6.22 6.28
N ASP A 460 35.14 5.98 7.58
CA ASP A 460 34.47 6.90 8.49
C ASP A 460 35.35 8.14 8.80
N GLU A 461 34.85 9.05 9.63
CA GLU A 461 35.59 10.25 10.06
C GLU A 461 36.81 9.93 10.94
N GLU A 462 36.86 8.73 11.53
CA GLU A 462 37.91 8.24 12.42
C GLU A 462 38.99 7.45 11.66
N GLY A 463 38.79 7.23 10.35
CA GLY A 463 39.67 6.48 9.46
C GLY A 463 39.47 4.96 9.53
N GLY A 464 38.45 4.50 10.24
CA GLY A 464 37.97 3.12 10.24
C GLY A 464 37.24 2.77 8.94
N SER A 465 37.20 1.48 8.60
CA SER A 465 36.43 1.01 7.45
C SER A 465 34.94 1.05 7.78
N GLU A 466 34.16 1.75 6.96
CA GLU A 466 32.72 1.86 7.07
C GLU A 466 32.07 1.12 5.90
N THR A 467 31.05 0.31 6.17
CA THR A 467 30.25 -0.31 5.10
C THR A 467 29.19 0.68 4.65
N LEU A 468 29.26 1.11 3.39
CA LEU A 468 28.19 1.92 2.79
C LEU A 468 27.11 1.00 2.23
N ASP A 469 25.87 1.25 2.64
CA ASP A 469 24.74 0.46 2.21
C ASP A 469 24.14 1.00 0.89
N ARG A 470 24.07 0.15 -0.14
CA ARG A 470 23.41 0.49 -1.42
C ARG A 470 21.89 0.39 -1.28
N HIS A 471 21.40 -0.37 -0.29
CA HIS A 471 20.01 -0.72 -0.10
C HIS A 471 19.23 0.51 0.38
N ARG A 472 18.68 1.28 -0.56
CA ARG A 472 17.58 2.17 -0.23
C ARG A 472 16.36 1.33 0.08
N LEU A 473 16.16 1.04 1.36
CA LEU A 473 14.89 0.51 1.82
C LEU A 473 13.83 1.60 1.67
N ALA A 474 12.59 1.20 1.36
CA ALA A 474 11.47 2.08 1.48
C ALA A 474 11.39 2.58 2.92
N SER A 475 11.25 3.90 3.11
CA SER A 475 10.81 4.42 4.40
C SER A 475 9.42 3.85 4.68
N GLU A 476 9.18 3.39 5.91
CA GLU A 476 7.84 3.00 6.31
C GLU A 476 6.88 4.17 6.02
N PRO A 477 5.80 3.96 5.23
CA PRO A 477 4.87 5.02 4.94
C PRO A 477 4.14 5.38 6.24
N ALA A 478 4.59 6.45 6.90
CA ALA A 478 3.85 7.10 7.98
C ALA A 478 2.76 7.98 7.35
N GLU A 479 1.74 7.36 6.75
CA GLU A 479 0.51 8.11 6.51
C GLU A 479 -0.08 8.47 7.89
N PRO A 480 -0.35 9.75 8.19
CA PRO A 480 -1.01 10.11 9.43
C PRO A 480 -2.35 9.37 9.48
N ASP A 481 -2.65 8.82 10.64
CA ASP A 481 -3.93 8.17 10.91
C ASP A 481 -5.08 9.14 10.60
N ALA A 482 -6.27 8.59 10.33
CA ALA A 482 -7.42 9.40 9.97
C ALA A 482 -7.69 10.53 10.99
N PRO A 483 -7.62 10.29 12.33
CA PRO A 483 -7.75 11.35 13.33
C PRO A 483 -6.76 12.50 13.12
N SER A 484 -5.46 12.22 12.98
CA SER A 484 -4.45 13.27 12.79
C SER A 484 -4.63 14.00 11.46
N ARG A 485 -5.01 13.28 10.39
CA ARG A 485 -5.25 13.83 9.06
C ARG A 485 -6.41 14.84 9.05
N TYR A 486 -7.49 14.54 9.78
CA TYR A 486 -8.71 15.36 9.79
C TYR A 486 -8.83 16.29 10.99
N ALA A 487 -7.85 16.30 11.91
CA ALA A 487 -7.89 17.06 13.16
C ALA A 487 -8.26 18.54 12.97
N SER A 488 -7.62 19.24 12.03
CA SER A 488 -7.89 20.66 11.77
C SER A 488 -9.32 20.89 11.25
N LEU A 489 -9.83 20.04 10.36
CA LEU A 489 -11.18 20.14 9.83
C LEU A 489 -12.22 19.86 10.93
N ILE A 490 -12.02 18.80 11.72
CA ILE A 490 -12.89 18.46 12.85
C ILE A 490 -12.91 19.59 13.88
N GLN A 491 -11.76 20.19 14.18
CA GLN A 491 -11.67 21.34 15.09
C GLN A 491 -12.53 22.52 14.61
N VAL A 492 -12.51 22.85 13.32
CA VAL A 492 -13.34 23.91 12.73
C VAL A 492 -14.83 23.60 12.93
N LEU A 493 -15.25 22.37 12.61
CA LEU A 493 -16.65 21.93 12.74
C LEU A 493 -17.14 21.98 14.20
N ARG A 494 -16.30 21.53 15.15
CA ARG A 494 -16.59 21.56 16.59
C ARG A 494 -16.66 22.98 17.14
N ALA A 495 -15.76 23.87 16.71
CA ALA A 495 -15.76 25.27 17.14
C ALA A 495 -17.03 26.00 16.71
N ALA A 496 -17.51 25.74 15.48
CA ALA A 496 -18.77 26.30 14.98
C ALA A 496 -19.98 25.75 15.76
N HIS A 497 -19.97 24.48 16.14
CA HIS A 497 -21.06 23.86 16.91
C HIS A 497 -21.17 24.37 18.34
N ASN A 498 -20.04 24.69 18.99
CA ASN A 498 -20.02 25.28 20.34
C ASN A 498 -20.42 26.77 20.36
N GLY A 499 -20.64 27.39 19.19
CA GLY A 499 -21.26 28.72 19.05
C GLY A 499 -22.79 28.66 19.03
N ASP A 500 -23.46 29.80 18.76
CA ASP A 500 -24.93 29.91 18.64
C ASP A 500 -25.44 29.27 17.33
N ALA A 501 -25.20 27.96 17.19
CA ALA A 501 -25.40 27.17 15.97
C ALA A 501 -26.87 27.12 15.53
N ASP A 502 -27.81 27.12 16.48
CA ASP A 502 -29.25 27.15 16.19
C ASP A 502 -29.68 28.49 15.56
N ALA A 503 -29.09 29.61 16.00
CA ALA A 503 -29.35 30.92 15.43
C ALA A 503 -28.74 31.07 14.03
N ALA A 504 -27.52 30.59 13.84
CA ALA A 504 -26.86 30.58 12.53
C ALA A 504 -27.58 29.68 11.51
N TRP A 505 -28.09 28.52 11.97
CA TRP A 505 -28.87 27.58 11.15
C TRP A 505 -30.18 28.21 10.68
N LEU A 506 -30.94 28.79 11.61
CA LEU A 506 -32.20 29.48 11.32
C LEU A 506 -31.98 30.63 10.30
N GLU A 507 -30.90 31.40 10.44
CA GLU A 507 -30.62 32.51 9.54
C GLU A 507 -30.32 32.04 8.10
N ARG A 508 -29.57 30.95 7.92
CA ARG A 508 -29.29 30.35 6.59
C ARG A 508 -30.51 29.70 5.95
N GLU A 509 -31.36 29.04 6.73
CA GLU A 509 -32.64 28.47 6.26
C GLU A 509 -33.56 29.58 5.72
N LEU A 510 -33.67 30.68 6.47
CA LEU A 510 -34.43 31.86 6.05
C LEU A 510 -33.83 32.51 4.81
N GLU A 511 -32.50 32.60 4.69
CA GLU A 511 -31.84 33.17 3.50
C GLU A 511 -32.14 32.35 2.23
N THR A 512 -32.11 31.02 2.37
CA THR A 512 -32.44 30.09 1.29
C THR A 512 -33.91 30.20 0.89
N ALA A 513 -34.81 30.28 1.88
CA ALA A 513 -36.24 30.47 1.63
C ALA A 513 -36.55 31.79 0.92
N VAL A 514 -35.85 32.88 1.27
CA VAL A 514 -35.94 34.18 0.58
C VAL A 514 -35.45 34.06 -0.87
N ARG A 515 -34.30 33.41 -1.11
CA ARG A 515 -33.77 33.20 -2.47
C ARG A 515 -34.74 32.41 -3.35
N ALA A 516 -35.43 31.44 -2.77
CA ALA A 516 -36.42 30.60 -3.45
C ALA A 516 -37.85 31.17 -3.45
N LYS A 517 -38.10 32.33 -2.81
CA LYS A 517 -39.44 32.91 -2.57
C LYS A 517 -40.45 31.88 -2.02
N SER A 518 -39.99 31.09 -1.05
CA SER A 518 -40.78 30.00 -0.46
C SER A 518 -41.84 30.53 0.50
N VAL A 519 -42.96 29.81 0.62
CA VAL A 519 -43.97 30.05 1.65
C VAL A 519 -43.60 29.24 2.88
N LEU A 520 -43.58 29.89 4.04
CA LEU A 520 -43.14 29.36 5.33
C LEU A 520 -44.24 29.52 6.38
N GLU A 521 -44.44 28.51 7.22
CA GLU A 521 -45.05 28.66 8.54
C GLU A 521 -43.95 28.98 9.56
N VAL A 522 -44.02 30.16 10.17
CA VAL A 522 -43.04 30.68 11.11
C VAL A 522 -43.68 30.81 12.48
N ASP A 523 -43.22 30.03 13.45
CA ASP A 523 -43.63 30.11 14.84
C ASP A 523 -42.78 31.15 15.56
N VAL A 524 -43.41 32.18 16.12
CA VAL A 524 -42.75 33.31 16.80
C VAL A 524 -43.16 33.35 18.26
N ALA A 525 -42.17 33.34 19.15
CA ALA A 525 -42.36 33.59 20.57
C ALA A 525 -42.65 35.08 20.83
N LEU A 526 -43.76 35.34 21.52
CA LEU A 526 -44.15 36.68 21.95
C LEU A 526 -43.61 37.00 23.36
N PRO A 527 -43.51 38.29 23.72
CA PRO A 527 -43.02 38.71 25.05
C PRO A 527 -43.84 38.21 26.24
N ASP A 528 -45.07 37.74 26.00
CA ASP A 528 -45.96 37.17 27.01
C ASP A 528 -45.76 35.66 27.21
N GLY A 529 -44.78 35.06 26.52
CA GLY A 529 -44.47 33.63 26.57
C GLY A 529 -45.35 32.76 25.67
N SER A 530 -46.30 33.34 24.93
CA SER A 530 -47.11 32.62 23.96
C SER A 530 -46.41 32.51 22.60
N THR A 531 -46.72 31.46 21.84
CA THR A 531 -46.20 31.27 20.47
C THR A 531 -47.31 31.56 19.46
N ARG A 532 -46.99 32.31 18.38
CA ARG A 532 -47.90 32.54 17.25
C ARG A 532 -47.29 32.10 15.93
N THR A 533 -48.06 31.36 15.16
CA THR A 533 -47.69 30.89 13.82
C THR A 533 -48.10 31.90 12.75
N PHE A 534 -47.21 32.21 11.81
CA PHE A 534 -47.46 33.07 10.65
C PHE A 534 -47.15 32.33 9.35
N THR A 535 -48.07 32.36 8.39
CA THR A 535 -47.82 31.82 7.04
C THR A 535 -47.34 32.94 6.11
N LEU A 536 -46.04 33.00 5.84
CA LEU A 536 -45.37 34.08 5.11
C LEU A 536 -44.71 33.59 3.83
N GLU A 537 -44.90 34.29 2.72
CA GLU A 537 -44.03 34.17 1.55
C GLU A 537 -42.76 35.00 1.78
N ALA A 538 -41.60 34.36 1.89
CA ALA A 538 -40.34 35.01 2.26
C ALA A 538 -39.83 35.93 1.13
N THR A 539 -39.68 37.23 1.41
CA THR A 539 -39.29 38.25 0.42
C THR A 539 -37.93 38.89 0.69
N GLY A 540 -37.43 38.86 1.93
CA GLY A 540 -36.12 39.43 2.27
C GLY A 540 -35.63 39.03 3.66
N LEU A 541 -34.32 38.93 3.83
CA LEU A 541 -33.66 38.73 5.12
C LEU A 541 -32.54 39.75 5.27
N GLY A 542 -32.49 40.48 6.39
CA GLY A 542 -31.43 41.45 6.64
C GLY A 542 -31.56 42.16 7.98
N GLY A 543 -30.43 42.42 8.64
CA GLY A 543 -30.37 43.08 9.95
C GLY A 543 -31.07 42.28 11.07
N GLY A 544 -31.00 40.95 11.02
CA GLY A 544 -31.65 40.05 11.99
C GLY A 544 -33.17 40.03 11.91
N ARG A 545 -33.76 40.38 10.76
CA ARG A 545 -35.22 40.41 10.54
C ARG A 545 -35.60 39.73 9.23
N LEU A 546 -36.59 38.85 9.28
CA LEU A 546 -37.24 38.22 8.14
C LEU A 546 -38.40 39.10 7.66
N ARG A 547 -38.46 39.38 6.35
CA ARG A 547 -39.58 40.05 5.69
C ARG A 547 -40.31 39.04 4.81
N GLY A 548 -41.63 39.08 4.85
CA GLY A 548 -42.47 38.26 4.01
C GLY A 548 -43.90 38.77 3.91
N ARG A 549 -44.61 38.33 2.87
CA ARG A 549 -46.03 38.64 2.69
C ARG A 549 -46.89 37.59 3.38
N ASP A 550 -47.70 38.00 4.34
CA ASP A 550 -48.64 37.13 5.04
C ASP A 550 -49.82 36.79 4.13
N ARG A 551 -50.03 35.50 3.82
CA ARG A 551 -51.11 35.06 2.93
C ARG A 551 -52.49 35.11 3.56
N GLY A 552 -52.60 35.05 4.89
CA GLY A 552 -53.88 35.09 5.59
C GLY A 552 -54.40 36.53 5.76
N ALA A 553 -53.49 37.50 5.91
CA ALA A 553 -53.82 38.90 6.13
C ALA A 553 -53.58 39.82 4.91
N ASP A 554 -52.90 39.31 3.88
CA ASP A 554 -52.49 40.05 2.67
C ASP A 554 -51.63 41.30 2.95
N VAL A 555 -50.86 41.28 4.04
CA VAL A 555 -50.02 42.39 4.50
C VAL A 555 -48.56 41.96 4.60
N GLU A 556 -47.64 42.88 4.34
CA GLU A 556 -46.20 42.67 4.51
C GLU A 556 -45.83 42.70 6.01
N ARG A 557 -45.18 41.64 6.48
CA ARG A 557 -44.75 41.49 7.88
C ARG A 557 -43.24 41.40 7.98
N THR A 558 -42.71 41.95 9.07
CA THR A 558 -41.29 41.85 9.43
C THR A 558 -41.17 41.20 10.81
N LEU A 559 -40.55 40.02 10.88
CA LEU A 559 -40.34 39.25 12.10
C LEU A 559 -38.87 39.32 12.54
N PRO A 560 -38.57 39.56 13.83
CA PRO A 560 -37.21 39.45 14.34
C PRO A 560 -36.77 37.98 14.40
N VAL A 561 -35.63 37.65 13.79
CA VAL A 561 -35.14 36.26 13.66
C VAL A 561 -34.95 35.61 15.03
N LYS A 562 -34.41 36.35 16.01
CA LYS A 562 -34.23 35.92 17.40
C LYS A 562 -35.50 35.50 18.14
N SER A 563 -36.68 35.82 17.61
CA SER A 563 -37.96 35.45 18.23
C SER A 563 -38.63 34.29 17.50
N ILE A 564 -38.03 33.78 16.42
CA ILE A 564 -38.54 32.64 15.68
C ILE A 564 -38.06 31.37 16.38
N THR A 565 -39.00 30.53 16.78
CA THR A 565 -38.74 29.27 17.49
C THR A 565 -38.83 28.05 16.57
N SER A 566 -39.53 28.17 15.44
CA SER A 566 -39.66 27.10 14.44
C SER A 566 -40.00 27.71 13.09
N VAL A 567 -39.44 27.14 12.02
CA VAL A 567 -39.76 27.46 10.63
C VAL A 567 -40.06 26.14 9.93
N ARG A 568 -41.16 26.10 9.18
CA ARG A 568 -41.56 24.96 8.37
C ARG A 568 -42.04 25.46 7.01
N GLN A 569 -41.87 24.69 5.95
CA GLN A 569 -42.41 25.07 4.64
C GLN A 569 -43.95 24.88 4.65
N ALA A 570 -44.69 25.91 4.22
CA ALA A 570 -46.14 25.97 4.33
C ALA A 570 -46.90 25.18 3.27
#